data_AF-A0A1G8GCV4-F1
#
_entry.id   AF-A0A1G8GCV4-F1
#
_cell.length_a   1.000
_cell.length_b   1.000
_cell.length_c   1.000
_cell.angle_alpha   90.00
_cell.angle_beta   90.00
_cell.angle_gamma   90.00
#
_symmetry.space_group_name_H-M   'P 1'
#
loop_
_entity.id
_entity.type
_entity.pdbx_description
1 polymer ?
#
loop_
_entity_poly.entity_id
_entity_poly.type
_entity_poly.pdbx_seq_one_letter_code
_entity_poly.pdbx_strand_id
1 'polypeptide(L)'
;MRTLVKLLMVVAWMFQTGVATAADDSSYASAVAQWNSYTDVADWLRSNFKFDHGRLNSILQRTRQNGPSGLLARTAEGTFKQKSGYCTDAAAFAIQSLNQLRPEYAAKYIFVKNRFGQPHHWVAGFMVDGKIMVIDYGASAEWGGMNGVHGPYDSLDQYADFINSLRIARFAAESVEWRGVFPGQQD
;
A
#
# COMPACT_ATOMS: atom_id res chain seq x y z
N MET A 1 -53.27 -68.49 -0.90
CA MET A 1 -52.36 -67.64 -1.69
C MET A 1 -52.62 -66.19 -1.30
N ARG A 2 -51.66 -65.54 -0.65
CA ARG A 2 -51.82 -64.24 0.02
C ARG A 2 -51.40 -63.10 -0.89
N THR A 3 -52.23 -62.06 -0.90
CA THR A 3 -52.13 -60.76 -1.55
C THR A 3 -50.88 -59.99 -1.12
N LEU A 4 -50.14 -59.41 -2.08
CA LEU A 4 -49.02 -58.49 -1.81
C LEU A 4 -49.46 -57.04 -2.08
N VAL A 5 -49.42 -56.23 -1.03
CA VAL A 5 -49.69 -54.78 -1.05
C VAL A 5 -48.45 -54.05 -1.55
N LYS A 6 -48.61 -53.16 -2.55
CA LYS A 6 -47.56 -52.26 -3.04
C LYS A 6 -47.48 -51.04 -2.12
N LEU A 7 -46.32 -50.80 -1.52
CA LEU A 7 -46.00 -49.58 -0.78
C LEU A 7 -45.23 -48.64 -1.72
N LEU A 8 -45.85 -47.51 -2.10
CA LEU A 8 -45.17 -46.41 -2.79
C LEU A 8 -44.46 -45.55 -1.74
N MET A 9 -43.13 -45.44 -1.82
CA MET A 9 -42.38 -44.37 -1.16
C MET A 9 -42.22 -43.20 -2.13
N VAL A 10 -42.80 -42.05 -1.77
CA VAL A 10 -42.55 -40.76 -2.41
C VAL A 10 -41.37 -40.11 -1.69
N VAL A 11 -40.23 -39.99 -2.35
CA VAL A 11 -39.08 -39.22 -1.86
C VAL A 11 -39.22 -37.80 -2.38
N ALA A 12 -39.62 -36.88 -1.49
CA ALA A 12 -39.65 -35.45 -1.79
C ALA A 12 -38.22 -34.88 -1.72
N TRP A 13 -37.68 -34.52 -2.88
CA TRP A 13 -36.44 -33.74 -2.97
C TRP A 13 -36.76 -32.27 -2.68
N MET A 14 -36.45 -31.81 -1.47
CA MET A 14 -36.40 -30.39 -1.16
C MET A 14 -35.11 -29.81 -1.75
N PHE A 15 -35.21 -29.09 -2.86
CA PHE A 15 -34.17 -28.19 -3.32
C PHE A 15 -34.07 -27.01 -2.33
N GLN A 16 -33.09 -27.07 -1.41
CA GLN A 16 -32.65 -25.89 -0.68
C GLN A 16 -31.89 -24.99 -1.66
N THR A 17 -32.58 -23.98 -2.17
CA THR A 17 -31.94 -22.84 -2.82
C THR A 17 -31.20 -22.04 -1.75
N GLY A 18 -29.94 -22.40 -1.53
CA GLY A 18 -29.02 -21.56 -0.78
C GLY A 18 -28.88 -20.23 -1.52
N VAL A 19 -29.42 -19.17 -0.94
CA VAL A 19 -29.14 -17.81 -1.39
C VAL A 19 -27.68 -17.56 -1.02
N ALA A 20 -26.79 -17.72 -2.00
CA ALA A 20 -25.42 -17.27 -1.86
C ALA A 20 -25.47 -15.74 -1.68
N THR A 21 -25.29 -15.28 -0.45
CA THR A 21 -25.00 -13.88 -0.16
C THR A 21 -23.75 -13.52 -0.95
N ALA A 22 -23.89 -12.66 -1.97
CA ALA A 22 -22.76 -12.11 -2.70
C ALA A 22 -21.72 -11.59 -1.69
N ALA A 23 -20.51 -12.13 -1.76
CA ALA A 23 -19.40 -11.63 -0.97
C ALA A 23 -19.26 -10.13 -1.22
N ASP A 24 -19.07 -9.36 -0.15
CA ASP A 24 -18.92 -7.91 -0.21
C ASP A 24 -17.70 -7.57 -1.10
N ASP A 25 -17.99 -7.17 -2.34
CA ASP A 25 -17.01 -6.88 -3.40
C ASP A 25 -16.18 -5.62 -3.10
N SER A 26 -16.39 -5.00 -1.94
CA SER A 26 -15.70 -3.80 -1.46
C SER A 26 -14.47 -4.07 -0.58
N SER A 27 -14.06 -5.34 -0.43
CA SER A 27 -12.89 -5.69 0.39
C SER A 27 -11.56 -5.35 -0.29
N TYR A 28 -10.53 -5.06 0.51
CA TYR A 28 -9.16 -4.86 -0.01
C TYR A 28 -8.67 -6.07 -0.82
N ALA A 29 -8.91 -7.29 -0.33
CA ALA A 29 -8.50 -8.51 -1.01
C ALA A 29 -9.19 -8.66 -2.39
N SER A 30 -10.48 -8.35 -2.46
CA SER A 30 -11.23 -8.34 -3.73
C SER A 30 -10.66 -7.30 -4.69
N ALA A 31 -10.34 -6.10 -4.21
CA ALA A 31 -9.75 -5.04 -5.03
C ALA A 31 -8.38 -5.43 -5.60
N VAL A 32 -7.47 -5.97 -4.77
CA VAL A 32 -6.14 -6.43 -5.22
C VAL A 32 -6.26 -7.55 -6.25
N ALA A 33 -7.23 -8.46 -6.10
CA ALA A 33 -7.46 -9.56 -7.05
C ALA A 33 -7.91 -9.08 -8.44
N GLN A 34 -8.42 -7.85 -8.56
CA GLN A 34 -8.83 -7.26 -9.83
C GLN A 34 -7.73 -6.40 -10.49
N TRP A 35 -6.67 -6.05 -9.75
CA TRP A 35 -5.54 -5.31 -10.29
C TRP A 35 -4.63 -6.21 -11.13
N ASN A 36 -3.99 -5.61 -12.14
CA ASN A 36 -3.17 -6.31 -13.12
C ASN A 36 -1.70 -5.89 -13.07
N SER A 37 -1.42 -4.64 -12.68
CA SER A 37 -0.06 -4.12 -12.62
C SER A 37 0.12 -3.07 -11.51
N TYR A 38 1.36 -2.59 -11.36
CA TYR A 38 1.68 -1.53 -10.41
C TYR A 38 0.94 -0.22 -10.69
N THR A 39 0.49 0.01 -11.94
CA THR A 39 -0.28 1.21 -12.28
C THR A 39 -1.63 1.22 -11.60
N ASP A 40 -2.29 0.07 -11.43
CA ASP A 40 -3.58 -0.01 -10.76
C ASP A 40 -3.47 0.34 -9.27
N VAL A 41 -2.40 -0.11 -8.61
CA VAL A 41 -2.06 0.24 -7.22
C VAL A 41 -1.84 1.76 -7.11
N ALA A 42 -1.06 2.33 -8.02
CA ALA A 42 -0.78 3.76 -8.06
C ALA A 42 -2.03 4.60 -8.35
N ASP A 43 -2.89 4.14 -9.27
CA ASP A 43 -4.15 4.81 -9.62
C ASP A 43 -5.15 4.79 -8.48
N TRP A 44 -5.18 3.69 -7.71
CA TRP A 44 -5.97 3.64 -6.48
C TRP A 44 -5.48 4.68 -5.48
N LEU A 45 -4.17 4.76 -5.22
CA LEU A 45 -3.59 5.77 -4.31
C LEU A 45 -3.89 7.19 -4.79
N ARG A 46 -3.67 7.46 -6.07
CA ARG A 46 -3.96 8.76 -6.71
C ARG A 46 -5.41 9.20 -6.53
N SER A 47 -6.35 8.27 -6.66
CA SER A 47 -7.79 8.58 -6.66
C SER A 47 -8.40 8.60 -5.27
N ASN A 48 -7.82 7.88 -4.31
CA ASN A 48 -8.41 7.66 -3.00
C ASN A 48 -7.62 8.27 -1.85
N PHE A 49 -6.29 8.19 -1.89
CA PHE A 49 -5.46 8.47 -0.72
C PHE A 49 -5.30 9.97 -0.47
N LYS A 50 -5.60 10.40 0.76
CA LYS A 50 -5.49 11.80 1.19
C LYS A 50 -4.43 11.95 2.27
N PHE A 51 -3.60 12.98 2.14
CA PHE A 51 -2.64 13.29 3.17
C PHE A 51 -3.32 13.71 4.48
N ASP A 52 -2.88 13.12 5.59
CA ASP A 52 -3.38 13.34 6.94
C ASP A 52 -2.30 14.00 7.81
N HIS A 53 -2.41 15.31 7.98
CA HIS A 53 -1.52 16.10 8.83
C HIS A 53 -1.58 15.66 10.31
N GLY A 54 -2.77 15.27 10.80
CA GLY A 54 -2.95 14.84 12.19
C GLY A 54 -2.21 13.54 12.48
N ARG A 55 -2.28 12.58 11.54
CA ARG A 55 -1.50 11.35 11.62
C ARG A 55 0.00 11.63 11.55
N LEU A 56 0.47 12.43 10.58
CA LEU A 56 1.90 12.78 10.52
C LEU A 56 2.39 13.42 11.82
N ASN A 57 1.66 14.41 12.36
CA ASN A 57 2.02 15.07 13.61
C ASN A 57 2.13 14.09 14.79
N SER A 58 1.20 13.14 14.88
CA SER A 58 1.23 12.09 15.90
C SER A 58 2.47 11.19 15.75
N ILE A 59 2.83 10.83 14.52
CA ILE A 59 4.04 10.04 14.25
C ILE A 59 5.33 10.83 14.54
N LEU A 60 5.38 12.11 14.19
CA LEU A 60 6.50 12.99 14.52
C LEU A 60 6.69 13.12 16.04
N GLN A 61 5.60 13.19 16.82
CA GLN A 61 5.69 13.17 18.28
C GLN A 61 6.25 11.84 18.80
N ARG A 62 5.75 10.70 18.29
CA ARG A 62 6.23 9.37 18.69
C ARG A 62 7.70 9.16 18.36
N THR A 63 8.15 9.60 17.19
CA THR A 63 9.55 9.46 16.76
C THR A 63 10.50 10.38 17.50
N ARG A 64 10.05 11.56 17.95
CA ARG A 64 10.84 12.39 18.89
C ARG A 64 11.10 11.70 20.22
N GLN A 65 10.14 10.91 20.72
CA GLN A 65 10.24 10.22 22.00
C GLN A 65 10.99 8.89 21.91
N ASN A 66 10.78 8.14 20.82
CA ASN A 66 11.23 6.75 20.71
C ASN A 66 12.27 6.53 19.60
N GLY A 67 12.66 7.58 18.87
CA GLY A 67 13.47 7.43 17.67
C GLY A 67 12.73 6.70 16.54
N PRO A 68 13.43 5.97 15.65
CA PRO A 68 12.83 5.29 14.51
C PRO A 68 11.74 4.26 14.87
N SER A 69 11.80 3.64 16.05
CA SER A 69 10.78 2.68 16.52
C SER A 69 9.42 3.34 16.83
N GLY A 70 9.39 4.68 16.92
CA GLY A 70 8.15 5.44 17.04
C GLY A 70 7.31 5.50 15.77
N LEU A 71 7.87 5.12 14.62
CA LEU A 71 7.15 5.05 13.34
C LEU A 71 6.03 4.01 13.39
N LEU A 72 4.89 4.33 12.79
CA LEU A 72 3.79 3.39 12.56
C LEU A 72 3.41 3.40 11.09
N ALA A 73 3.17 2.23 10.54
CA ALA A 73 2.67 2.05 9.18
C ALA A 73 1.34 1.31 9.24
N ARG A 74 0.31 1.86 8.62
CA ARG A 74 -0.96 1.13 8.54
C ARG A 74 -0.85 -0.07 7.61
N THR A 75 -1.53 -1.15 7.97
CA THR A 75 -1.77 -2.27 7.05
C THR A 75 -2.43 -1.79 5.76
N ALA A 76 -2.29 -2.57 4.69
CA ALA A 76 -2.90 -2.21 3.41
C ALA A 76 -4.43 -2.20 3.52
N GLU A 77 -5.03 -3.15 4.23
CA GLU A 77 -6.46 -3.19 4.53
C GLU A 77 -6.91 -1.94 5.30
N GLY A 78 -6.15 -1.54 6.31
CA GLY A 78 -6.44 -0.34 7.08
C GLY A 78 -6.37 0.92 6.21
N THR A 79 -5.37 1.02 5.34
CA THR A 79 -5.22 2.15 4.41
C THR A 79 -6.32 2.14 3.35
N PHE A 80 -6.71 0.97 2.85
CA PHE A 80 -7.82 0.81 1.91
C PHE A 80 -9.13 1.33 2.50
N LYS A 81 -9.37 1.05 3.77
CA LYS A 81 -10.56 1.51 4.51
C LYS A 81 -10.52 3.01 4.81
N GLN A 82 -9.40 3.51 5.34
CA GLN A 82 -9.30 4.91 5.80
C GLN A 82 -9.08 5.89 4.66
N LYS A 83 -8.41 5.46 3.59
CA LYS A 83 -8.07 6.27 2.41
C LYS A 83 -7.32 7.56 2.77
N SER A 84 -6.64 7.58 3.92
CA SER A 84 -5.85 8.71 4.37
C SER A 84 -4.68 8.28 5.24
N GLY A 85 -3.65 9.11 5.28
CA GLY A 85 -2.45 8.86 6.08
C GLY A 85 -1.28 9.73 5.65
N TYR A 86 -0.08 9.29 5.98
CA TYR A 86 1.17 9.92 5.56
C TYR A 86 1.99 8.98 4.68
N CYS A 87 3.17 9.43 4.24
CA CYS A 87 4.00 8.72 3.28
C CYS A 87 4.24 7.24 3.59
N THR A 88 4.52 6.90 4.86
CA THR A 88 4.74 5.50 5.24
C THR A 88 3.48 4.63 5.10
N ASP A 89 2.28 5.16 5.35
CA ASP A 89 1.04 4.37 5.15
C ASP A 89 0.81 4.08 3.67
N ALA A 90 1.04 5.08 2.80
CA ALA A 90 0.94 4.90 1.36
C ALA A 90 1.99 3.92 0.84
N ALA A 91 3.22 4.02 1.35
CA ALA A 91 4.29 3.08 1.01
C ALA A 91 3.97 1.65 1.49
N ALA A 92 3.46 1.49 2.72
CA ALA A 92 3.06 0.20 3.26
C ALA A 92 1.95 -0.46 2.44
N PHE A 93 0.94 0.33 2.05
CA PHE A 93 -0.12 -0.10 1.15
C PHE A 93 0.45 -0.58 -0.17
N ALA A 94 1.25 0.25 -0.85
CA ALA A 94 1.84 -0.10 -2.13
C ALA A 94 2.71 -1.36 -2.05
N ILE A 95 3.58 -1.48 -1.04
CA ILE A 95 4.45 -2.65 -0.87
C ILE A 95 3.63 -3.93 -0.68
N GLN A 96 2.64 -3.92 0.20
CA GLN A 96 1.79 -5.09 0.46
C GLN A 96 0.96 -5.46 -0.77
N SER A 97 0.35 -4.47 -1.44
CA SER A 97 -0.43 -4.71 -2.65
C SER A 97 0.41 -5.22 -3.81
N LEU A 98 1.58 -4.63 -4.05
CA LEU A 98 2.47 -5.07 -5.12
C LEU A 98 2.98 -6.49 -4.89
N ASN A 99 3.40 -6.82 -3.66
CA ASN A 99 3.90 -8.15 -3.35
C ASN A 99 2.79 -9.22 -3.31
N GLN A 100 1.55 -8.84 -3.04
CA GLN A 100 0.39 -9.73 -3.18
C GLN A 100 0.00 -9.93 -4.65
N LEU A 101 0.05 -8.86 -5.44
CA LEU A 101 -0.28 -8.88 -6.87
C LEU A 101 0.75 -9.68 -7.67
N ARG A 102 2.03 -9.37 -7.49
CA ARG A 102 3.18 -9.93 -8.23
C ARG A 102 4.44 -9.90 -7.35
N PRO A 103 4.76 -11.01 -6.67
CA PRO A 103 5.94 -11.11 -5.82
C PRO A 103 7.25 -10.78 -6.54
N GLU A 104 7.32 -10.92 -7.87
CA GLU A 104 8.50 -10.57 -8.68
C GLU A 104 8.85 -9.08 -8.65
N TYR A 105 7.90 -8.20 -8.30
CA TYR A 105 8.18 -6.78 -8.09
C TYR A 105 9.14 -6.55 -6.92
N ALA A 106 9.24 -7.51 -5.97
CA ALA A 106 10.12 -7.44 -4.81
C ALA A 106 10.03 -6.08 -4.09
N ALA A 107 8.80 -5.59 -3.92
CA ALA A 107 8.53 -4.27 -3.40
C ALA A 107 8.99 -4.15 -1.95
N LYS A 108 9.65 -3.05 -1.62
CA LYS A 108 10.21 -2.77 -0.28
C LYS A 108 10.35 -1.27 -0.08
N TYR A 109 10.64 -0.87 1.14
CA TYR A 109 10.80 0.55 1.45
C TYR A 109 12.06 1.12 0.82
N ILE A 110 11.93 2.34 0.29
CA ILE A 110 13.04 3.27 0.12
C ILE A 110 12.90 4.34 1.19
N PHE A 111 13.98 4.56 1.92
CA PHE A 111 14.09 5.63 2.91
C PHE A 111 14.84 6.81 2.31
N VAL A 112 14.26 8.00 2.41
CA VAL A 112 14.88 9.26 2.02
C VAL A 112 15.17 10.06 3.29
N LYS A 113 16.45 10.17 3.62
CA LYS A 113 16.89 11.03 4.71
C LYS A 113 16.88 12.47 4.24
N ASN A 114 16.03 13.31 4.84
CA ASN A 114 16.01 14.74 4.56
C ASN A 114 17.21 15.45 5.22
N ARG A 115 18.01 16.15 4.39
CA ARG A 115 19.17 16.95 4.79
C ARG A 115 18.85 18.03 5.82
N PHE A 116 17.63 18.55 5.83
CA PHE A 116 17.21 19.62 6.75
C PHE A 116 16.62 19.11 8.07
N GLY A 117 16.69 17.80 8.32
CA GLY A 117 16.10 17.15 9.49
C GLY A 117 14.71 16.58 9.21
N GLN A 118 13.89 16.40 10.24
CA GLN A 118 12.54 15.83 10.10
C GLN A 118 11.61 16.78 9.30
N PRO A 119 10.63 16.25 8.53
CA PRO A 119 10.37 14.83 8.33
C PRO A 119 11.36 14.17 7.37
N HIS A 120 11.76 12.93 7.68
CA HIS A 120 12.26 12.01 6.67
C HIS A 120 11.10 11.40 5.88
N HIS A 121 11.38 10.84 4.71
CA HIS A 121 10.35 10.36 3.78
C HIS A 121 10.52 8.87 3.48
N TRP A 122 9.40 8.18 3.32
CA TRP A 122 9.32 6.73 3.10
C TRP A 122 8.43 6.46 1.90
N VAL A 123 8.94 5.70 0.93
CA VAL A 123 8.23 5.40 -0.32
C VAL A 123 8.34 3.91 -0.66
N ALA A 124 7.49 3.43 -1.55
CA ALA A 124 7.56 2.07 -2.06
C ALA A 124 8.46 2.02 -3.29
N GLY A 125 9.58 1.30 -3.21
CA GLY A 125 10.40 0.98 -4.38
C GLY A 125 10.21 -0.48 -4.79
N PHE A 126 10.26 -0.75 -6.09
CA PHE A 126 10.07 -2.09 -6.65
C PHE A 126 10.80 -2.22 -7.99
N MET A 127 10.90 -3.45 -8.49
CA MET A 127 11.63 -3.78 -9.71
C MET A 127 10.67 -4.07 -10.87
N VAL A 128 10.93 -3.48 -12.03
CA VAL A 128 10.26 -3.82 -13.30
C VAL A 128 11.35 -3.89 -14.37
N ASP A 129 11.48 -5.04 -15.04
CA ASP A 129 12.47 -5.27 -16.11
C ASP A 129 13.91 -4.86 -15.73
N GLY A 130 14.30 -5.15 -14.48
CA GLY A 130 15.62 -4.82 -13.94
C GLY A 130 15.83 -3.36 -13.57
N LYS A 131 14.80 -2.51 -13.68
CA LYS A 131 14.82 -1.09 -13.31
C LYS A 131 14.07 -0.85 -12.01
N ILE A 132 14.49 0.18 -11.28
CA ILE A 132 13.82 0.64 -10.06
C ILE A 132 12.66 1.56 -10.47
N MET A 133 11.48 1.20 -10.00
CA MET A 133 10.29 2.05 -10.02
C MET A 133 9.96 2.48 -8.59
N VAL A 134 9.35 3.65 -8.43
CA VAL A 134 8.98 4.19 -7.12
C VAL A 134 7.52 4.67 -7.14
N ILE A 135 6.72 4.21 -6.19
CA ILE A 135 5.40 4.79 -5.88
C ILE A 135 5.59 5.70 -4.66
N ASP A 136 5.45 7.00 -4.88
CA ASP A 136 5.57 8.04 -3.86
C ASP A 136 4.21 8.75 -3.72
N TYR A 137 3.54 8.55 -2.59
CA TYR A 137 2.30 9.23 -2.24
C TYR A 137 2.31 9.56 -0.74
N GLY A 138 1.36 10.38 -0.30
CA GLY A 138 1.28 10.79 1.10
C GLY A 138 2.27 11.90 1.44
N ALA A 139 2.60 12.72 0.46
CA ALA A 139 3.18 14.03 0.65
C ALA A 139 2.08 15.11 0.70
N SER A 140 2.26 16.13 1.54
CA SER A 140 1.38 17.30 1.60
C SER A 140 1.43 18.11 0.29
N ALA A 141 0.52 19.07 0.11
CA ALA A 141 0.48 19.90 -1.10
C ALA A 141 1.81 20.64 -1.36
N GLU A 142 2.52 21.05 -0.30
CA GLU A 142 3.81 21.74 -0.43
C GLU A 142 4.93 20.84 -0.98
N TRP A 143 4.76 19.53 -0.87
CA TRP A 143 5.65 18.49 -1.39
C TRP A 143 4.99 17.74 -2.57
N GLY A 144 3.92 18.30 -3.13
CA GLY A 144 3.07 17.62 -4.12
C GLY A 144 3.80 17.18 -5.39
N GLY A 145 4.91 17.81 -5.74
CA GLY A 145 5.77 17.39 -6.86
C GLY A 145 6.40 16.01 -6.69
N MET A 146 6.42 15.47 -5.47
CA MET A 146 6.83 14.09 -5.18
C MET A 146 5.73 13.07 -5.47
N ASN A 147 4.45 13.46 -5.42
CA ASN A 147 3.37 12.49 -5.54
C ASN A 147 3.33 11.92 -6.97
N GLY A 148 3.42 10.59 -7.12
CA GLY A 148 3.33 9.91 -8.39
C GLY A 148 4.07 8.58 -8.44
N VAL A 149 4.19 8.09 -9.68
CA VAL A 149 5.05 6.95 -10.01
C VAL A 149 6.28 7.48 -10.73
N HIS A 150 7.46 7.06 -10.27
CA HIS A 150 8.75 7.55 -10.77
C HIS A 150 9.63 6.40 -11.24
N GLY A 151 10.58 6.74 -12.11
CA GLY A 151 11.45 5.79 -12.81
C GLY A 151 11.06 5.67 -14.29
N PRO A 152 11.58 4.66 -15.00
CA PRO A 152 12.54 3.65 -14.52
C PRO A 152 13.91 4.25 -14.19
N TYR A 153 14.51 3.78 -13.09
CA TYR A 153 15.86 4.16 -12.67
C TYR A 153 16.83 2.98 -12.68
N ASP A 154 18.09 3.27 -12.99
CA ASP A 154 19.22 2.34 -12.84
C ASP A 154 19.74 2.28 -11.40
N SER A 155 19.55 3.34 -10.63
CA SER A 155 20.03 3.45 -9.26
C SER A 155 19.14 4.36 -8.41
N LEU A 156 19.27 4.27 -7.09
CA LEU A 156 18.60 5.19 -6.16
C LEU A 156 19.15 6.62 -6.24
N ASP A 157 20.36 6.82 -6.77
CA ASP A 157 20.93 8.15 -6.98
C ASP A 157 20.12 8.93 -8.01
N GLN A 158 19.63 8.28 -9.07
CA GLN A 158 18.74 8.94 -10.04
C GLN A 158 17.40 9.36 -9.41
N TYR A 159 16.89 8.57 -8.46
CA TYR A 159 15.71 8.97 -7.69
C TYR A 159 16.01 10.13 -6.74
N ALA A 160 17.20 10.15 -6.12
CA ALA A 160 17.66 11.27 -5.30
C ALA A 160 17.79 12.56 -6.12
N ASP A 161 18.34 12.47 -7.35
CA ASP A 161 18.46 13.58 -8.28
C ASP A 161 17.09 14.13 -8.68
N PHE A 162 16.13 13.24 -8.99
CA PHE A 162 14.75 13.62 -9.23
C PHE A 162 14.17 14.41 -8.05
N ILE A 163 14.24 13.87 -6.82
CA ILE A 163 13.73 14.54 -5.61
C ILE A 163 14.35 15.93 -5.46
N ASN A 164 15.68 16.03 -5.61
CA ASN A 164 16.41 17.29 -5.46
C ASN A 164 16.06 18.30 -6.57
N SER A 165 15.70 17.83 -7.76
CA SER A 165 15.27 18.69 -8.87
C SER A 165 13.95 19.42 -8.60
N LEU A 166 13.11 18.89 -7.70
CA LEU A 166 11.83 19.49 -7.33
C LEU A 166 11.98 20.79 -6.52
N ARG A 167 13.16 21.08 -5.97
CA ARG A 167 13.49 22.31 -5.21
C ARG A 167 12.47 22.62 -4.10
N ILE A 168 12.03 21.59 -3.39
CA ILE A 168 11.05 21.71 -2.30
C ILE A 168 11.68 22.45 -1.12
N ALA A 169 10.94 23.41 -0.56
CA ALA A 169 11.42 24.19 0.58
C ALA A 169 11.71 23.28 1.78
N ARG A 170 12.92 23.41 2.34
CA ARG A 170 13.40 22.63 3.50
C ARG A 170 13.35 21.11 3.31
N PHE A 171 13.45 20.66 2.07
CA PHE A 171 13.58 19.25 1.75
C PHE A 171 14.63 19.04 0.66
N ALA A 172 15.58 18.15 0.93
CA ALA A 172 16.50 17.61 -0.06
C ALA A 172 16.99 16.24 0.42
N ALA A 173 17.22 15.31 -0.50
CA ALA A 173 17.78 14.01 -0.17
C ALA A 173 19.25 14.17 0.30
N GLU A 174 19.51 13.79 1.55
CA GLU A 174 20.86 13.55 2.07
C GLU A 174 21.34 12.15 1.68
N SER A 175 20.47 11.16 1.84
CA SER A 175 20.66 9.80 1.35
C SER A 175 19.33 9.17 0.93
N VAL A 176 19.41 8.23 -0.02
CA VAL A 176 18.29 7.43 -0.50
C VAL A 176 18.71 5.98 -0.49
N GLU A 177 18.03 5.17 0.32
CA GLU A 177 18.49 3.82 0.63
C GLU A 177 17.34 2.82 0.62
N TRP A 178 17.60 1.62 0.10
CA TRP A 178 16.72 0.48 0.30
C TRP A 178 16.66 0.11 1.78
N ARG A 179 15.46 -0.14 2.30
CA ARG A 179 15.24 -0.65 3.64
C ARG A 179 14.43 -1.94 3.57
N GLY A 180 15.12 -3.06 3.80
CA GLY A 180 14.50 -4.39 3.88
C GLY A 180 13.69 -4.62 5.15
N VAL A 181 13.91 -3.81 6.19
CA VAL A 181 13.19 -3.87 7.46
C VAL A 181 12.66 -2.47 7.78
N PHE A 182 11.36 -2.37 7.99
CA PHE A 182 10.74 -1.15 8.49
C PHE A 182 11.08 -1.00 9.99
N PRO A 183 11.70 0.12 10.42
CA PRO A 183 12.16 0.27 11.80
C PRO A 183 11.04 0.52 12.81
N GLY A 184 9.84 0.84 12.33
CA GLY A 184 8.64 1.03 13.15
C GLY A 184 7.81 -0.25 13.31
N GLN A 185 6.53 -0.07 13.61
CA GLN A 185 5.56 -1.17 13.73
C GLN A 185 4.43 -1.01 12.72
N GLN A 186 3.76 -2.12 12.37
CA GLN A 186 2.46 -2.03 11.74
C GLN A 186 1.37 -1.88 12.79
N ASP A 187 0.38 -1.02 12.54
CA ASP A 187 -0.80 -0.83 13.39
C ASP A 187 -2.07 -1.52 12.86
#